data_AF-A0A7C5SNJ4-F1
#
_entry.id   AF-A0A7C5SNJ4-F1
#
_cell.length_a   1.000
_cell.length_b   1.000
_cell.length_c   1.000
_cell.angle_alpha   90.00
_cell.angle_beta   90.00
_cell.angle_gamma   90.00
#
_symmetry.space_group_name_H-M   'P 1'
#
loop_
_entity.id
_entity.type
_entity.pdbx_description
1 polymer ?
#
loop_
_entity_poly.entity_id
_entity_poly.type
_entity_poly.pdbx_seq_one_letter_code
_entity_poly.pdbx_strand_id
1 'polypeptide(L)'
;MHESEEALAKQPGEVVARPVPVSAEEEVIRKELEAIFLDLLASAQKLSYELATLEVKDNYTREELKDLLNAGRDVVANVKRMHKFLERHAKRR
;
A
#
# COMPACT_ATOMS: atom_id res chain seq x y z
N MET A 1 34.73 -18.68 -49.14
CA MET A 1 33.69 -17.67 -49.41
C MET A 1 32.35 -18.35 -49.19
N HIS A 2 31.92 -18.48 -47.94
CA HIS A 2 30.56 -18.83 -47.59
C HIS A 2 30.11 -17.79 -46.58
N GLU A 3 29.20 -16.95 -47.06
CA GLU A 3 28.67 -15.79 -46.39
C GLU A 3 27.76 -16.22 -45.24
N SER A 4 27.87 -15.46 -44.15
CA SER A 4 27.12 -15.58 -42.92
C SER A 4 25.65 -15.22 -43.13
N GLU A 5 24.74 -16.19 -43.09
CA GLU A 5 23.31 -15.94 -42.88
C GLU A 5 22.99 -16.15 -41.39
N GLU A 6 23.30 -15.13 -40.60
CA GLU A 6 22.80 -15.01 -39.24
C GLU A 6 21.32 -14.63 -39.33
N ALA A 7 20.45 -15.64 -39.20
CA ALA A 7 19.01 -15.48 -39.18
C ALA A 7 18.59 -14.59 -38.00
N LEU A 8 18.35 -13.32 -38.31
CA LEU A 8 17.83 -12.30 -37.39
C LEU A 8 16.43 -12.70 -36.91
N ALA A 9 16.37 -13.42 -35.79
CA ALA A 9 15.14 -13.74 -35.09
C ALA A 9 14.45 -12.45 -34.65
N LYS A 10 13.42 -12.04 -35.40
CA LYS A 10 12.49 -10.99 -35.00
C LYS A 10 11.78 -11.43 -33.71
N GLN A 11 12.16 -10.86 -32.58
CA GLN A 11 11.40 -11.00 -31.34
C GLN A 11 9.98 -10.46 -31.57
N PRO A 12 8.91 -11.22 -31.23
CA PRO A 12 7.56 -10.73 -31.38
C PRO A 12 7.27 -9.73 -30.26
N GLY A 13 7.10 -8.47 -30.66
CA GLY A 13 6.21 -7.48 -30.04
C GLY A 13 6.19 -7.47 -28.52
N GLU A 14 7.17 -6.78 -27.94
CA GLU A 14 6.98 -6.14 -26.65
C GLU A 14 5.79 -5.18 -26.79
N VAL A 15 4.60 -5.63 -26.37
CA VAL A 15 3.45 -4.75 -26.19
C VAL A 15 3.79 -3.90 -24.96
N VAL A 16 4.64 -2.89 -25.15
CA VAL A 16 4.82 -1.82 -24.19
C VAL A 16 3.45 -1.19 -24.07
N ALA A 17 2.69 -1.60 -23.06
CA ALA A 17 1.43 -0.99 -22.72
C ALA A 17 1.70 0.51 -22.59
N ARG A 18 1.28 1.28 -23.59
CA ARG A 18 1.43 2.74 -23.56
C ARG A 18 0.79 3.20 -22.24
N PRO A 19 1.51 3.96 -21.39
CA PRO A 19 0.91 4.48 -20.18
C PRO A 19 -0.35 5.26 -20.59
N VAL A 20 -1.51 4.80 -20.11
CA VAL A 20 -2.77 5.51 -20.31
C VAL A 20 -2.55 6.92 -19.75
N PRO A 21 -2.82 7.99 -20.50
CA PRO A 21 -2.65 9.35 -19.99
C PRO A 21 -3.64 9.55 -18.84
N VAL A 22 -3.12 9.45 -17.62
CA VAL A 22 -3.83 9.70 -16.36
C VAL A 22 -4.12 11.19 -16.32
N SER A 23 -5.37 11.58 -16.06
CA SER A 23 -5.69 13.00 -15.92
C SER A 23 -4.96 13.59 -14.71
N ALA A 24 -4.69 14.90 -14.70
CA ALA A 24 -4.08 15.55 -13.53
C ALA A 24 -4.90 15.33 -12.25
N GLU A 25 -6.22 15.19 -12.36
CA GLU A 25 -7.10 14.86 -11.25
C GLU A 25 -6.89 13.41 -10.76
N GLU A 26 -6.80 12.44 -11.67
CA GLU A 26 -6.53 11.04 -11.31
C GLU A 26 -5.16 10.86 -10.64
N GLU A 27 -4.16 11.66 -11.03
CA GLU A 27 -2.83 11.64 -10.40
C GLU A 27 -2.88 12.15 -8.96
N VAL A 28 -3.67 13.20 -8.69
CA VAL A 28 -3.91 13.71 -7.34
C VAL A 28 -4.62 12.65 -6.49
N ILE A 29 -5.65 12.01 -7.03
CA ILE A 29 -6.40 10.94 -6.35
C ILE A 29 -5.47 9.75 -6.05
N ARG A 30 -4.60 9.37 -6.99
CA ARG A 30 -3.61 8.30 -6.78
C ARG A 30 -2.66 8.62 -5.64
N LYS A 31 -2.09 9.82 -5.61
CA LYS A 31 -1.16 10.25 -4.55
C LYS A 31 -1.84 10.28 -3.18
N GLU A 32 -3.09 10.72 -3.11
CA GLU A 32 -3.85 10.66 -1.86
C GLU A 32 -4.07 9.21 -1.40
N LEU A 33 -4.45 8.30 -2.31
CA LEU A 33 -4.59 6.88 -2.01
C LEU A 33 -3.27 6.26 -1.53
N GLU A 34 -2.18 6.54 -2.22
CA GLU A 34 -0.84 6.03 -1.89
C GLU A 34 -0.42 6.49 -0.48
N ALA A 35 -0.61 7.77 -0.16
CA ALA A 35 -0.32 8.29 1.17
C ALA A 35 -1.15 7.59 2.26
N ILE A 36 -2.46 7.41 2.06
CA ILE A 36 -3.33 6.69 3.01
C ILE A 36 -2.87 5.23 3.16
N PHE A 37 -2.48 4.58 2.07
CA PHE A 37 -2.00 3.21 2.10
C PHE A 37 -0.70 3.07 2.88
N LEU A 38 0.27 3.96 2.66
CA LEU A 38 1.53 3.98 3.39
C LEU A 38 1.30 4.22 4.89
N ASP A 39 0.42 5.17 5.24
CA ASP A 39 0.05 5.44 6.64
C ASP A 39 -0.56 4.19 7.30
N LEU A 40 -1.48 3.51 6.59
CA LEU A 40 -2.11 2.28 7.09
C LEU A 40 -1.08 1.15 7.27
N LEU A 41 -0.22 0.94 6.28
CA LEU A 41 0.84 -0.08 6.34
C LEU A 41 1.77 0.17 7.52
N ALA A 42 2.25 1.41 7.70
CA ALA A 42 3.13 1.77 8.81
C ALA A 42 2.45 1.54 10.18
N SER A 43 1.18 1.92 10.32
CA SER A 43 0.44 1.69 11.57
C SER A 43 0.22 0.19 11.86
N ALA A 44 -0.04 -0.62 10.83
CA ALA A 44 -0.21 -2.06 10.97
C ALA A 44 1.13 -2.75 11.33
N GLN A 45 2.24 -2.30 10.75
CA GLN A 45 3.58 -2.78 11.11
C GLN A 45 3.91 -2.45 12.57
N LYS A 46 3.62 -1.23 13.02
CA LYS A 46 3.78 -0.83 14.42
C LYS A 46 2.96 -1.71 15.36
N LEU A 47 1.67 -1.92 15.06
CA LEU A 47 0.82 -2.82 15.85
C LEU A 47 1.39 -4.25 15.90
N SER A 48 1.88 -4.74 14.75
CA SER A 48 2.48 -6.07 14.67
C SER A 48 3.76 -6.18 15.52
N TYR A 49 4.57 -5.12 15.55
CA TYR A 49 5.76 -5.03 16.40
C TYR A 49 5.37 -5.07 17.88
N GLU A 50 4.45 -4.20 18.32
CA GLU A 50 4.00 -4.16 19.72
C GLU A 50 3.42 -5.51 20.19
N LEU A 51 2.67 -6.19 19.32
CA LEU A 51 2.17 -7.54 19.60
C LEU A 51 3.29 -8.57 19.72
N ALA A 52 4.29 -8.50 18.83
CA ALA A 52 5.40 -9.45 18.81
C ALA A 52 6.36 -9.26 20.00
N THR A 53 6.47 -8.05 20.53
CA THR A 53 7.33 -7.72 21.67
C THR A 53 6.61 -7.75 23.01
N LEU A 54 5.30 -8.00 23.03
CA LEU A 54 4.54 -8.07 24.27
C LEU A 54 4.95 -9.32 25.06
N GLU A 55 5.46 -9.11 26.28
CA GLU A 55 5.81 -10.21 27.19
C GLU A 55 4.58 -11.05 27.52
N VAL A 56 4.65 -12.38 27.42
CA VAL A 56 3.51 -13.26 27.72
C VAL A 56 3.26 -13.31 29.23
N LYS A 57 2.10 -12.81 29.66
CA LYS A 57 1.66 -12.79 31.06
C LYS A 57 0.14 -12.97 31.16
N ASP A 58 -0.33 -13.47 32.30
CA ASP A 58 -1.77 -13.68 32.53
C ASP A 58 -2.54 -12.37 32.76
N ASN A 59 -1.87 -11.34 33.30
CA ASN A 59 -2.47 -10.05 33.58
C ASN A 59 -1.54 -8.92 33.15
N TYR A 60 -2.10 -7.91 32.50
CA TYR A 60 -1.40 -6.69 32.14
C TYR A 60 -2.02 -5.49 32.84
N THR A 61 -1.18 -4.57 33.26
CA THR A 61 -1.62 -3.23 33.65
C THR A 61 -1.96 -2.40 32.41
N ARG A 62 -2.75 -1.35 32.61
CA ARG A 62 -3.08 -0.41 31.54
C ARG A 62 -1.85 0.28 30.95
N GLU A 63 -0.84 0.52 31.77
CA GLU A 63 0.40 1.18 31.36
C GLU A 63 1.23 0.27 30.46
N GLU A 64 1.32 -1.02 30.77
CA GLU A 64 1.98 -2.03 29.92
C GLU A 64 1.30 -2.18 28.55
N LEU A 65 -0.03 -2.02 28.47
CA LEU A 65 -0.77 -2.11 27.21
C LEU A 65 -0.85 -0.79 26.44
N LYS A 66 -0.31 0.30 26.97
CA LYS A 66 -0.53 1.65 26.44
C LYS A 66 -0.11 1.76 24.98
N ASP A 67 1.08 1.29 24.64
CA ASP A 67 1.64 1.44 23.30
C ASP A 67 0.95 0.54 22.28
N LEU A 68 0.64 -0.70 22.68
CA LEU A 68 -0.18 -1.61 21.89
C LEU A 68 -1.57 -1.01 21.58
N LEU A 69 -2.26 -0.47 22.59
CA LEU A 69 -3.56 0.15 22.42
C LEU A 69 -3.51 1.40 21.55
N ASN A 70 -2.44 2.19 21.68
CA ASN A 70 -2.22 3.36 20.81
C ASN A 70 -1.96 2.92 19.36
N ALA A 71 -1.12 1.91 19.12
CA ALA A 71 -0.89 1.37 17.78
C ALA A 71 -2.20 0.83 17.16
N GLY A 72 -3.04 0.15 17.94
CA GLY A 72 -4.36 -0.30 17.49
C GLY A 72 -5.28 0.87 17.12
N ARG A 73 -5.25 1.97 17.87
CA ARG A 73 -6.02 3.20 17.54
C ARG A 73 -5.52 3.84 16.25
N ASP A 74 -4.20 3.89 16.03
CA ASP A 74 -3.59 4.43 14.82
C ASP A 74 -4.09 3.66 13.58
N VAL A 75 -4.11 2.32 13.65
CA VAL A 75 -4.65 1.46 12.58
C VAL A 75 -6.12 1.79 12.31
N VAL A 76 -6.95 1.84 13.35
CA VAL A 76 -8.39 2.15 13.20
C VAL A 76 -8.61 3.54 12.59
N ALA A 77 -7.80 4.54 12.97
CA ALA A 77 -7.88 5.88 12.40
C ALA A 77 -7.55 5.88 10.89
N ASN A 78 -6.51 5.16 10.49
CA ASN A 78 -6.11 5.04 9.09
C ASN A 78 -7.14 4.25 8.25
N VAL A 79 -7.73 3.19 8.80
CA VAL A 79 -8.84 2.48 8.16
C VAL A 79 -10.04 3.40 7.94
N LYS A 80 -10.40 4.23 8.93
CA LYS A 80 -11.47 5.24 8.77
C LYS A 80 -11.16 6.25 7.67
N ARG A 81 -9.89 6.67 7.55
CA ARG A 81 -9.45 7.59 6.49
C ARG A 81 -9.57 6.94 5.11
N MET A 82 -9.15 5.69 4.96
CA MET A 82 -9.33 4.90 3.73
C MET A 82 -10.82 4.75 3.39
N HIS A 83 -11.66 4.41 4.36
CA HIS A 83 -13.11 4.31 4.15
C HIS A 83 -13.71 5.62 3.61
N LYS A 84 -13.41 6.76 4.23
CA LYS A 84 -13.87 8.08 3.76
C LYS A 84 -13.32 8.45 2.38
N PHE A 85 -12.10 8.04 2.05
CA PHE A 85 -11.55 8.21 0.72
C PHE A 85 -12.36 7.42 -0.32
N LEU A 86 -12.64 6.14 -0.04
CA LEU A 86 -13.45 5.30 -0.91
C LEU A 86 -14.88 5.85 -1.05
N GLU A 87 -15.51 6.32 0.02
CA GLU A 87 -16.85 6.94 -0.07
C GLU A 87 -16.89 8.14 -1.03
N ARG A 88 -15.82 8.95 -1.06
CA ARG A 88 -15.73 10.13 -1.94
C ARG A 88 -15.46 9.77 -3.40
N HIS A 89 -14.59 8.78 -3.66
CA HIS A 89 -14.10 8.48 -5.01
C HIS A 89 -14.74 7.26 -5.65
N ALA A 90 -15.23 6.28 -4.89
CA ALA A 90 -15.89 5.08 -5.44
C ALA A 90 -17.28 5.40 -6.03
N LYS A 91 -17.95 6.46 -5.55
CA LYS A 91 -19.23 6.95 -6.11
C LYS A 91 -19.08 7.72 -7.43
N ARG A 92 -17.85 8.02 -7.87
CA ARG A 92 -17.59 8.74 -9.13
C ARG A 92 -17.53 7.81 -10.35
N ARG A 93 -17.79 6.51 -10.18
CA ARG A 93 -17.86 5.51 -11.25
C ARG A 93 -19.28 5.05 -11.48
#